data_AF-A0A519T7Z9-F1
#
_entry.id   AF-A0A519T7Z9-F1
#
_cell.length_a   1.000
_cell.length_b   1.000
_cell.length_c   1.000
_cell.angle_alpha   90.00
_cell.angle_beta   90.00
_cell.angle_gamma   90.00
#
_symmetry.space_group_name_H-M   'P 1'
#
loop_
_entity.id
_entity.type
_entity.pdbx_description
1 polymer ?
#
loop_
_entity_poly.entity_id
_entity_poly.type
_entity_poly.pdbx_seq_one_letter_code
_entity_poly.pdbx_strand_id
1 'polypeptide(L)'
;MSSSKAPAKPAKPAAPSLFERAPEPGLEVVYARAERAATSTAAQLFSGYDRVRVLTYSNSISMIARLAAWCSDVEIIFGREDIINDATKLLHFQTLLLSEI
;
A
#
# COMPACT_ATOMS: atom_id res chain seq x y z
N MET A 1 -39.65 62.75 34.63
CA MET A 1 -38.38 62.75 33.87
C MET A 1 -38.15 61.33 33.40
N SER A 2 -38.32 61.09 32.09
CA SER A 2 -38.27 59.78 31.46
C SER A 2 -36.85 59.54 30.94
N SER A 3 -36.15 58.51 31.43
CA SER A 3 -34.83 58.11 30.91
C SER A 3 -34.96 56.79 30.16
N SER A 4 -34.99 56.91 28.83
CA SER A 4 -34.88 55.80 27.88
C SER A 4 -33.50 55.12 28.02
N LYS A 5 -33.48 53.81 28.27
CA LYS A 5 -32.25 52.99 28.29
C LYS A 5 -32.09 52.35 26.92
N ALA A 6 -31.05 52.76 26.18
CA ALA A 6 -30.76 52.24 24.85
C ALA A 6 -30.49 50.72 24.88
N PRO A 7 -30.84 49.96 23.82
CA PRO A 7 -30.62 48.52 23.78
C PRO A 7 -29.13 48.21 23.65
N ALA A 8 -28.67 47.19 24.39
CA ALA A 8 -27.30 46.71 24.34
C ALA A 8 -26.97 46.18 22.93
N LYS A 9 -25.87 46.66 22.36
CA LYS A 9 -25.37 46.25 21.04
C LYS A 9 -25.02 44.76 21.08
N PRO A 10 -25.46 43.93 20.11
CA PRO A 10 -25.09 42.52 20.08
C PRO A 10 -23.58 42.37 19.93
N ALA A 11 -22.99 41.49 20.76
CA ALA A 11 -21.56 41.20 20.72
C ALA A 11 -21.19 40.67 19.33
N LYS A 12 -20.15 41.27 18.74
CA LYS A 12 -19.60 40.83 17.45
C LYS A 12 -19.14 39.37 17.61
N PRO A 13 -19.44 38.45 16.67
CA PRO A 13 -18.93 37.09 16.73
C PRO A 13 -17.41 37.14 16.83
N ALA A 14 -16.84 36.41 17.79
CA ALA A 14 -15.40 36.29 17.92
C ALA A 14 -14.84 35.79 16.59
N ALA A 15 -13.82 36.48 16.07
CA ALA A 15 -13.13 36.02 14.86
C ALA A 15 -12.51 34.64 15.16
N PRO A 16 -12.59 33.67 14.24
CA PRO A 16 -11.97 32.37 14.44
C PRO A 16 -10.47 32.56 14.68
N SER A 17 -9.97 31.93 15.75
CA SER A 17 -8.58 32.05 16.15
C SER A 17 -7.67 31.43 15.07
N LEU A 18 -6.68 32.18 14.60
CA LEU A 18 -5.62 31.69 13.70
C LEU A 18 -4.80 30.51 14.29
N PHE A 19 -5.00 30.20 15.57
CA PHE A 19 -4.31 29.14 16.30
C PHE A 19 -5.23 27.95 16.61
N GLU A 20 -6.43 27.87 16.03
CA GLU A 20 -7.20 26.63 16.02
C GLU A 20 -6.47 25.62 15.13
N ARG A 21 -5.62 24.82 15.78
CA ARG A 21 -4.95 23.69 15.15
C ARG A 21 -6.03 22.74 14.64
N ALA A 22 -6.07 22.56 13.32
CA ALA A 22 -6.94 21.54 12.73
C ALA A 22 -6.63 20.19 13.41
N PRO A 23 -7.64 19.38 13.75
CA PRO A 23 -7.40 18.06 14.30
C PRO A 23 -6.47 17.30 13.34
N GLU A 24 -5.28 16.97 13.84
CA GLU A 24 -4.30 16.19 13.09
C GLU A 24 -4.98 14.88 12.66
N PRO A 25 -4.95 14.50 11.36
CA PRO A 25 -5.53 13.24 10.94
C PRO A 25 -4.87 12.12 11.75
N GLY A 26 -5.67 11.42 12.55
CA GLY A 26 -5.20 10.34 13.40
C GLY A 26 -4.58 9.23 12.56
N LEU A 27 -3.44 8.72 13.00
CA LEU A 27 -2.81 7.56 12.36
C LEU A 27 -3.59 6.30 12.75
N GLU A 28 -4.18 5.62 11.78
CA GLU A 28 -4.79 4.31 11.99
C GLU A 28 -3.69 3.26 12.12
N VAL A 29 -3.63 2.60 13.28
CA VAL A 29 -2.65 1.54 13.57
C VAL A 29 -3.37 0.20 13.53
N VAL A 30 -3.01 -0.63 12.55
CA VAL A 30 -3.54 -1.99 12.40
C VAL A 30 -2.60 -2.97 13.08
N TYR A 31 -3.10 -3.70 14.09
CA TYR A 31 -2.38 -4.76 14.77
C TYR A 31 -2.82 -6.12 14.22
N ALA A 32 -1.87 -6.94 13.78
CA ALA A 32 -2.11 -8.32 13.38
C ALA A 32 -1.43 -9.29 14.35
N ARG A 33 -2.13 -10.36 14.73
CA ARG A 33 -1.57 -11.46 15.52
C ARG A 33 -1.64 -12.75 14.69
N ALA A 34 -0.52 -13.46 14.57
CA ALA A 34 -0.50 -14.76 13.92
C ALA A 34 -1.14 -15.80 14.87
N GLU A 35 -2.38 -16.19 14.61
CA GLU A 35 -3.11 -17.16 15.45
C GLU A 35 -2.75 -18.62 15.14
N ARG A 36 -2.36 -18.91 13.89
CA ARG A 36 -2.09 -20.27 13.44
C ARG A 36 -1.10 -20.29 12.29
N ALA A 37 -0.29 -21.35 12.25
CA ALA A 37 0.46 -21.76 11.07
C ALA A 37 -0.19 -23.00 10.46
N ALA A 38 -0.31 -23.01 9.14
CA ALA A 38 -0.76 -24.16 8.37
C ALA A 38 0.05 -24.24 7.08
N THR A 39 0.29 -25.45 6.60
CA THR A 39 0.93 -25.68 5.31
C THR A 39 -0.11 -25.62 4.21
N SER A 40 0.09 -24.73 3.24
CA SER A 40 -0.72 -24.67 2.02
C SER A 40 0.19 -24.72 0.81
N THR A 41 -0.32 -25.33 -0.26
CA THR A 41 0.34 -25.24 -1.56
C THR A 41 0.08 -23.86 -2.16
N ALA A 42 0.96 -23.41 -3.05
CA ALA A 42 0.72 -22.17 -3.78
C ALA A 42 -0.61 -22.23 -4.56
N ALA A 43 -0.97 -23.37 -5.16
CA ALA A 43 -2.24 -23.51 -5.86
C ALA A 43 -3.46 -23.26 -4.95
N GLN A 44 -3.40 -23.69 -3.68
CA GLN A 44 -4.47 -23.44 -2.71
C GLN A 44 -4.52 -21.98 -2.26
N LEU A 45 -3.37 -21.31 -2.15
CA LEU A 45 -3.30 -19.91 -1.73
C LEU A 45 -3.82 -18.96 -2.82
N PHE A 46 -3.60 -19.31 -4.07
CA PHE A 46 -3.90 -18.45 -5.21
C PHE A 46 -5.10 -18.92 -6.05
N SER A 47 -5.75 -20.03 -5.69
CA SER A 47 -6.97 -20.49 -6.36
C SER A 47 -8.07 -19.43 -6.25
N GLY A 48 -8.64 -19.02 -7.38
CA GLY A 48 -9.72 -18.04 -7.46
C GLY A 48 -9.26 -16.61 -7.76
N TYR A 49 -7.95 -16.36 -7.80
CA TYR A 49 -7.40 -15.12 -8.35
C TYR A 49 -7.08 -15.33 -9.83
N ASP A 50 -7.54 -14.40 -10.65
CA ASP A 50 -7.28 -14.39 -12.10
C ASP A 50 -6.32 -13.27 -12.52
N ARG A 51 -6.04 -12.34 -11.59
CA ARG A 51 -5.17 -11.19 -11.82
C ARG A 51 -4.16 -11.04 -10.70
N VAL A 52 -2.93 -10.68 -11.06
CA VAL A 52 -1.88 -10.40 -10.08
C VAL A 52 -1.18 -9.08 -10.43
N ARG A 53 -1.02 -8.23 -9.40
CA ARG A 53 -0.23 -7.00 -9.48
C ARG A 53 0.92 -7.09 -8.50
N VAL A 54 2.14 -6.97 -8.98
CA VAL A 54 3.34 -7.16 -8.16
C VAL A 54 4.22 -5.91 -8.20
N LEU A 55 4.54 -5.37 -7.04
CA LEU A 55 5.61 -4.39 -6.87
C LEU A 55 6.86 -5.11 -6.39
N THR A 56 7.93 -5.14 -7.19
CA THR A 56 9.15 -5.89 -6.85
C THR A 56 10.44 -5.14 -7.18
N TYR A 57 11.51 -5.49 -6.48
CA TYR A 57 12.83 -4.89 -6.57
C TYR A 57 13.94 -5.89 -6.98
N SER A 58 13.61 -7.05 -7.58
CA SER A 58 14.50 -8.01 -8.30
C SER A 58 14.57 -9.45 -7.80
N ASN A 59 14.22 -9.77 -6.54
CA ASN A 59 14.44 -11.14 -6.01
C ASN A 59 13.21 -12.08 -6.06
N SER A 60 12.04 -11.61 -6.50
CA SER A 60 10.82 -12.44 -6.50
C SER A 60 10.41 -12.92 -7.89
N ILE A 61 11.20 -12.65 -8.94
CA ILE A 61 10.82 -12.93 -10.34
C ILE A 61 10.41 -14.40 -10.54
N SER A 62 11.15 -15.36 -9.97
CA SER A 62 10.86 -16.78 -10.12
C SER A 62 9.54 -17.18 -9.45
N MET A 63 9.20 -16.54 -8.32
CA MET A 63 7.91 -16.73 -7.67
C MET A 63 6.78 -16.07 -8.48
N ILE A 64 7.01 -14.86 -8.99
CA ILE A 64 6.06 -14.13 -9.83
C ILE A 64 5.77 -14.93 -11.11
N ALA A 65 6.78 -15.52 -11.75
CA ALA A 65 6.62 -16.35 -12.94
C ALA A 65 5.74 -17.58 -12.69
N ARG A 66 5.87 -18.21 -11.51
CA ARG A 66 4.99 -19.32 -11.11
C ARG A 66 3.55 -18.89 -10.89
N LEU A 67 3.34 -17.69 -10.34
CA LEU A 67 1.99 -17.12 -10.15
C LEU A 67 1.36 -16.66 -11.47
N ALA A 68 2.17 -16.10 -12.36
CA ALA A 68 1.77 -15.66 -13.69
C ALA A 68 1.20 -16.81 -14.53
N ALA A 69 1.70 -18.04 -14.34
CA ALA A 69 1.16 -19.22 -15.01
C ALA A 69 -0.29 -19.56 -14.61
N TRP A 70 -0.81 -18.99 -13.52
CA TRP A 70 -2.16 -19.25 -13.02
C TRP A 70 -3.11 -18.06 -13.16
N CYS A 71 -2.62 -16.91 -13.63
CA CYS A 71 -3.41 -15.70 -13.80
C CYS A 71 -3.57 -15.37 -15.29
N SER A 72 -4.75 -14.88 -15.69
CA SER A 72 -4.96 -14.38 -17.05
C SER A 72 -4.35 -12.98 -17.27
N ASP A 73 -4.20 -12.20 -16.19
CA ASP A 73 -3.69 -10.83 -16.22
C ASP A 73 -2.58 -10.63 -15.18
N VAL A 74 -1.43 -10.12 -15.63
CA VAL A 74 -0.22 -10.02 -14.81
C VAL A 74 0.41 -8.66 -15.03
N GLU A 75 0.45 -7.84 -13.98
CA GLU A 75 1.13 -6.56 -13.98
C GLU A 75 2.31 -6.60 -13.00
N ILE A 76 3.51 -6.34 -13.51
CA ILE A 76 4.73 -6.31 -12.70
C ILE A 76 5.32 -4.91 -12.78
N ILE A 77 5.30 -4.22 -11.64
CA ILE A 77 5.91 -2.91 -11.46
C ILE A 77 7.28 -3.14 -10.82
N PHE A 78 8.33 -2.84 -11.58
CA PHE A 78 9.69 -2.81 -11.04
C PHE A 78 9.90 -1.47 -10.34
N GLY A 79 10.09 -1.51 -9.03
CA GLY A 79 10.28 -0.30 -8.22
C GLY A 79 11.61 0.41 -8.46
N ARG A 80 12.48 -0.14 -9.31
CA ARG A 80 13.72 0.49 -9.76
C ARG A 80 14.00 0.11 -11.22
N GLU A 81 14.18 1.13 -12.06
CA GLU A 81 14.28 1.02 -13.52
C GLU A 81 15.62 0.40 -13.98
N ASP A 82 16.68 0.56 -13.19
CA ASP A 82 18.01 -0.03 -13.40
C ASP A 82 17.98 -1.57 -13.42
N ILE A 83 17.06 -2.18 -12.67
CA ILE A 83 16.85 -3.64 -12.64
C ILE A 83 16.36 -4.17 -13.98
N ILE A 84 15.56 -3.39 -14.73
CA ILE A 84 15.06 -3.83 -16.04
C ILE A 84 16.21 -3.98 -17.03
N ASN A 85 17.19 -3.07 -16.97
CA ASN A 85 18.38 -3.13 -17.83
C ASN A 85 19.29 -4.33 -17.53
N ASP A 86 19.25 -4.86 -16.30
CA ASP A 86 19.97 -6.06 -15.88
C ASP A 86 19.07 -7.31 -15.76
N ALA A 87 17.78 -7.22 -16.12
CA ALA A 87 16.80 -8.30 -15.93
C ALA A 87 17.21 -9.57 -16.69
N THR A 88 17.79 -9.42 -17.89
CA THR A 88 18.32 -10.55 -18.67
C THR A 88 19.47 -11.25 -17.95
N LYS A 89 20.34 -10.51 -17.26
CA LYS A 89 21.42 -11.09 -16.45
C LYS A 89 20.88 -11.80 -15.22
N LEU A 90 19.88 -11.21 -14.55
CA LEU A 90 19.22 -11.82 -13.40
C LEU A 90 18.53 -13.15 -13.78
N LEU A 91 17.79 -13.16 -14.89
CA LEU A 91 17.18 -14.38 -15.42
C LEU A 91 18.22 -15.43 -15.83
N HIS A 92 19.33 -15.00 -16.43
CA HIS A 92 20.44 -15.88 -16.78
C HIS A 92 21.08 -16.54 -15.55
N PHE A 93 21.39 -15.77 -14.50
CA PHE A 93 21.96 -16.32 -13.27
C PHE A 93 20.97 -17.22 -12.52
N GLN A 94 19.67 -16.89 -12.53
CA GLN A 94 18.64 -17.78 -11.98
C GLN A 94 18.53 -19.10 -12.76
N THR A 95 18.70 -19.05 -14.09
CA THR A 95 18.70 -20.25 -14.94
C THR A 95 19.92 -21.13 -14.65
N LEU A 96 21.10 -20.54 -14.48
CA LEU A 96 22.31 -21.26 -14.08
C LEU A 96 22.13 -21.94 -12.71
N LEU A 97 21.64 -21.19 -11.71
CA LEU A 97 21.36 -21.73 -10.37
C LEU A 97 20.35 -22.90 -10.39
N LEU A 98 19.34 -22.86 -11.27
CA LEU A 98 18.38 -23.95 -11.42
C LEU A 98 18.95 -25.15 -12.18
N SER A 99 20.01 -24.98 -12.96
CA SER A 99 20.68 -26.07 -13.70
C SER A 99 21.76 -26.80 -12.91
N GLU A 100 22.20 -26.23 -11.78
CA GLU A 100 23.20 -26.82 -10.87
C GLU A 100 22.58 -27.61 -9.69
N ILE A 101 21.24 -27.68 -9.62
CA ILE A 101 20.45 -28.48 -8.66
C ILE A 101 19.81 -29.65 -9.40
#